data_AF-A0A0R2NDX4-F1
#
_entry.id   AF-A0A0R2NDX4-F1
#
_cell.length_a   1.000
_cell.length_b   1.000
_cell.length_c   1.000
_cell.angle_alpha   90.00
_cell.angle_beta   90.00
_cell.angle_gamma   90.00
#
_symmetry.space_group_name_H-M   'P 1'
#
loop_
_entity.id
_entity.type
_entity.pdbx_description
1 polymer ?
#
loop_
_entity_poly.entity_id
_entity_poly.type
_entity_poly.pdbx_seq_one_letter_code
_entity_poly.pdbx_strand_id
1 'polypeptide(L)'
;MTLGYLTRAFTETIEDLDSEKIQALQAVGANYFQCVFCGVLPEVATTLTSWILYMIENNLRDATLVGILTGTGIGFLFNYYFKSFQYDAAGLIVLLIAILVILLELTSTRIRRAIA
;
A
#
# COMPACT_ATOMS: atom_id res chain seq x y z
N MET A 1 -0.56 4.72 -8.56
CA MET A 1 -1.27 5.61 -7.59
C MET A 1 -0.37 6.78 -7.20
N THR A 2 -0.91 7.99 -7.05
CA THR A 2 -0.13 9.20 -6.71
C THR A 2 -0.33 9.64 -5.26
N LEU A 3 0.59 10.48 -4.76
CA LEU A 3 0.52 11.10 -3.43
C LEU A 3 -0.82 11.80 -3.16
N GLY A 4 -1.46 12.39 -4.18
CA GLY A 4 -2.75 13.07 -4.01
C GLY A 4 -3.91 12.14 -3.61
N TYR A 5 -3.89 10.88 -4.06
CA TYR A 5 -4.87 9.90 -3.60
C TYR A 5 -4.66 9.53 -2.13
N LEU A 6 -3.38 9.46 -1.73
CA LEU A 6 -3.01 9.24 -0.34
C LEU A 6 -3.53 10.41 0.53
N THR A 7 -3.24 11.65 0.16
CA THR A 7 -3.69 12.83 0.92
C THR A 7 -5.22 12.87 1.07
N ARG A 8 -5.96 12.50 0.03
CA ARG A 8 -7.42 12.42 0.12
C ARG A 8 -7.89 11.32 1.06
N ALA A 9 -7.30 10.12 0.99
CA ALA A 9 -7.62 9.03 1.90
C ALA A 9 -7.29 9.38 3.37
N PHE A 10 -6.23 10.15 3.59
CA PHE A 10 -5.91 10.73 4.90
C PHE A 10 -7.01 11.67 5.38
N THR A 11 -7.45 12.61 4.53
CA THR A 11 -8.52 13.55 4.87
C THR A 11 -9.83 12.83 5.19
N GLU A 12 -10.24 11.86 4.35
CA GLU A 12 -11.45 11.06 4.60
C GLU A 12 -11.34 10.27 5.92
N THR A 13 -10.18 9.70 6.24
CA THR A 13 -9.97 8.99 7.53
C THR A 13 -10.05 9.93 8.73
N ILE A 14 -9.58 11.18 8.60
CA ILE A 14 -9.64 12.19 9.66
C ILE A 14 -11.08 12.73 9.81
N GLU A 15 -11.83 12.85 8.72
CA GLU A 15 -13.24 13.27 8.74
C GLU A 15 -14.14 12.19 9.34
N ASP A 16 -13.80 10.91 9.16
CA ASP A 16 -14.53 9.77 9.72
C ASP A 16 -14.19 9.53 11.22
N LEU A 17 -13.23 10.26 11.79
CA LEU A 17 -12.94 10.17 13.22
C LEU A 17 -14.11 10.73 14.03
N ASP A 18 -14.71 9.86 14.84
CA ASP A 18 -15.87 10.21 15.63
C ASP A 18 -15.54 11.33 16.63
N SER A 19 -16.37 12.39 16.61
CA SER A 19 -16.16 13.60 17.42
C SER A 19 -16.19 13.31 18.93
N GLU A 20 -16.78 12.19 19.35
CA GLU A 20 -16.78 11.74 20.75
C GLU A 20 -15.38 11.51 21.30
N LYS A 21 -14.45 10.91 20.53
CA LYS A 21 -13.07 10.67 21.01
C LYS A 21 -12.32 11.97 21.26
N ILE A 22 -12.53 12.96 20.40
CA ILE A 22 -11.91 14.28 20.52
C ILE A 22 -12.50 15.05 21.70
N GLN A 23 -13.83 14.96 21.90
CA GLN A 23 -14.52 15.57 23.04
C GLN A 23 -14.13 14.93 24.37
N ALA A 24 -13.93 13.61 24.42
CA ALA A 24 -13.45 12.91 25.60
C ALA A 24 -12.03 13.34 26.00
N LEU A 25 -11.13 13.52 25.03
CA LEU A 25 -9.78 14.07 25.28
C LEU A 25 -9.82 15.53 25.77
N GLN A 26 -10.70 16.36 25.20
CA GLN A 26 -10.91 17.73 25.68
C GLN A 26 -11.50 17.77 27.09
N ALA A 27 -12.38 16.84 27.45
CA ALA A 27 -12.97 16.74 28.80
C ALA A 27 -11.93 16.42 29.89
N VAL A 28 -10.81 15.79 29.51
CA VAL A 28 -9.66 15.52 30.41
C VAL A 28 -8.72 16.74 30.51
N GLY A 29 -8.97 17.83 29.77
CA GLY A 29 -8.16 19.05 29.78
C GLY A 29 -6.95 19.01 28.85
N ALA A 30 -6.95 18.12 27.85
CA ALA A 30 -5.87 18.00 26.88
C ALA A 30 -5.76 19.25 25.98
N ASN A 31 -4.54 19.75 25.79
CA ASN A 31 -4.25 20.85 24.86
C ASN A 31 -4.46 20.38 23.40
N TYR A 32 -4.72 21.31 22.47
CA TYR A 32 -5.02 21.01 21.06
C TYR A 32 -3.98 20.07 20.41
N PHE A 33 -2.69 20.32 20.66
CA PHE A 33 -1.61 19.46 20.17
C PHE A 33 -1.61 18.05 20.80
N GLN A 34 -2.05 17.91 22.04
CA GLN A 34 -2.14 16.62 22.73
C GLN A 34 -3.31 15.79 22.19
N CYS A 35 -4.44 16.41 21.85
CA CYS A 35 -5.53 15.72 21.15
C CYS A 35 -5.08 15.20 19.78
N VAL A 36 -4.32 16.00 19.03
CA VAL A 36 -3.85 15.63 17.69
C VAL A 36 -2.81 14.50 17.76
N PHE A 37 -1.79 14.62 18.62
CA PHE A 37 -0.71 13.63 18.69
C PHE A 37 -1.07 12.34 19.44
N CYS A 38 -1.94 12.39 20.46
CA CYS A 38 -2.30 11.21 21.26
C CYS A 38 -3.66 10.61 20.91
N GLY A 39 -4.55 11.34 20.24
CA GLY A 39 -5.84 10.82 19.79
C GLY A 39 -5.82 10.49 18.30
N VAL A 40 -5.68 11.53 17.48
CA VAL A 40 -5.85 11.41 16.02
C VAL A 40 -4.69 10.67 15.35
N LEU A 41 -3.44 11.02 15.70
CA LEU A 41 -2.26 10.46 15.06
C LEU A 41 -2.14 8.92 15.18
N PRO A 42 -2.26 8.29 16.36
CA PRO A 42 -2.17 6.83 16.48
C PRO A 42 -3.34 6.12 15.80
N GLU A 43 -4.53 6.72 15.81
CA GLU A 43 -5.72 6.16 15.17
C GLU A 43 -5.61 6.17 13.64
N VAL A 44 -5.11 7.27 13.08
CA VAL A 44 -4.92 7.40 11.65
C VAL A 44 -3.70 6.60 11.20
N ALA A 45 -2.58 6.61 11.93
CA ALA A 45 -1.31 5.93 11.55
C ALA A 45 -1.46 4.45 11.17
N THR A 46 -2.32 3.74 11.90
CA THR A 46 -2.80 2.38 11.64
C THR A 46 -3.36 2.22 10.22
N THR A 47 -4.30 3.09 9.86
CA THR A 47 -4.93 3.13 8.53
C THR A 47 -3.96 3.61 7.45
N LEU A 48 -3.08 4.57 7.76
CA LEU A 48 -2.07 5.09 6.82
C LEU A 48 -1.09 4.02 6.39
N THR A 49 -0.59 3.24 7.36
CA THR A 49 0.36 2.17 7.09
C THR A 49 -0.25 1.14 6.14
N SER A 50 -1.54 0.81 6.35
CA SER A 50 -2.30 -0.07 5.45
C SER A 50 -2.43 0.51 4.03
N TRP A 51 -2.74 1.80 3.91
CA TRP A 51 -2.86 2.47 2.61
C TRP A 51 -1.52 2.58 1.87
N ILE A 52 -0.42 2.83 2.59
CA ILE A 52 0.93 2.89 2.00
C ILE A 52 1.35 1.52 1.49
N LEU A 53 1.10 0.44 2.26
CA LEU A 53 1.39 -0.93 1.83
C LEU A 53 0.60 -1.31 0.58
N TYR A 54 -0.70 -0.99 0.56
CA TYR A 54 -1.56 -1.20 -0.61
C TYR A 54 -1.07 -0.41 -1.83
N MET A 55 -0.65 0.84 -1.63
CA MET A 55 -0.07 1.66 -2.68
C MET A 55 1.22 1.02 -3.24
N ILE A 56 2.11 0.51 -2.40
CA ILE A 56 3.35 -0.15 -2.84
C ILE A 56 3.01 -1.39 -3.67
N GLU A 57 2.08 -2.22 -3.20
CA GLU A 57 1.62 -3.42 -3.90
C GLU A 57 1.07 -3.09 -5.29
N ASN A 58 0.16 -2.11 -5.37
CA ASN A 58 -0.46 -1.71 -6.62
C ASN A 58 0.55 -1.11 -7.59
N ASN A 59 1.44 -0.24 -7.11
CA ASN A 59 2.47 0.34 -7.98
C ASN A 59 3.46 -0.71 -8.49
N LEU A 60 3.74 -1.78 -7.73
CA LEU A 60 4.60 -2.87 -8.20
C LEU A 60 3.93 -3.70 -9.31
N ARG A 61 2.62 -3.95 -9.18
CA ARG A 61 1.82 -4.60 -10.23
C ARG A 61 1.81 -3.76 -11.50
N ASP A 62 1.53 -2.47 -11.38
CA ASP A 62 1.57 -1.52 -12.50
C ASP A 62 2.96 -1.45 -13.13
N ALA A 63 4.03 -1.42 -12.33
CA ALA A 63 5.41 -1.42 -12.84
C ALA A 63 5.75 -2.69 -13.63
N THR A 64 5.21 -3.84 -13.24
CA THR A 64 5.40 -5.10 -13.97
C THR A 64 4.69 -5.07 -15.32
N LEU A 65 3.43 -4.61 -15.35
CA LEU A 65 2.66 -4.45 -16.59
C LEU A 65 3.30 -3.41 -17.53
N VAL A 66 3.69 -2.26 -17.00
CA VAL A 66 4.40 -1.21 -17.74
C VAL A 66 5.75 -1.70 -18.23
N GLY A 67 6.45 -2.54 -17.47
CA GLY A 67 7.72 -3.12 -17.87
C GLY A 67 7.61 -4.05 -19.08
N ILE A 68 6.51 -4.79 -19.20
CA ILE A 68 6.20 -5.61 -20.37
C ILE A 68 5.96 -4.71 -21.60
N LEU A 69 5.27 -3.57 -21.44
CA LEU A 69 4.90 -2.65 -22.53
C LEU A 69 6.06 -1.75 -23.00
N THR A 70 6.87 -1.25 -22.07
CA THR A 70 7.96 -0.32 -22.34
C THR A 70 9.30 -1.01 -22.61
N GLY A 71 9.37 -2.31 -22.36
CA GLY A 71 10.61 -3.07 -22.50
C GLY A 71 11.68 -2.65 -21.48
N THR A 72 11.25 -2.27 -20.27
CA THR A 72 12.14 -1.96 -19.14
C THR A 72 11.78 -2.79 -17.90
N GLY A 73 12.77 -3.06 -17.03
CA GLY A 73 12.54 -3.77 -15.76
C GLY A 73 12.20 -5.27 -15.89
N ILE A 74 11.51 -5.82 -14.90
CA ILE A 74 11.26 -7.28 -14.78
C ILE A 74 10.35 -7.80 -15.90
N GLY A 75 9.40 -6.98 -16.35
CA GLY A 75 8.49 -7.30 -17.46
C GLY A 75 9.19 -7.38 -18.83
N PHE A 76 10.29 -6.65 -19.02
CA PHE A 76 11.12 -6.77 -20.23
C PHE A 76 11.80 -8.12 -20.33
N LEU A 77 12.32 -8.61 -19.20
CA LEU A 77 13.03 -9.89 -19.15
C LEU A 77 12.09 -11.01 -19.63
N PHE A 78 10.83 -10.99 -19.19
CA PHE A 78 9.81 -11.89 -19.72
C PHE A 78 9.64 -11.77 -21.24
N ASN A 79 9.46 -10.55 -21.78
CA ASN A 79 9.25 -10.34 -23.22
C ASN A 79 10.48 -10.76 -24.04
N TYR A 80 11.68 -10.58 -23.51
CA TYR A 80 12.94 -10.98 -24.11
C TYR A 80 13.03 -12.51 -24.25
N TYR A 81 12.85 -13.26 -23.16
CA TYR A 81 12.88 -14.74 -23.21
C TYR A 81 11.72 -15.32 -24.02
N PHE A 82 10.55 -14.67 -23.98
CA PHE A 82 9.40 -15.05 -24.80
C PHE A 82 9.68 -14.89 -26.30
N LYS A 83 10.34 -13.79 -26.72
CA LYS A 83 10.77 -13.58 -28.11
C LYS A 83 11.92 -14.48 -28.54
N SER A 84 12.75 -14.94 -27.62
CA SER A 84 13.83 -15.91 -27.87
C SER A 84 13.35 -17.36 -28.00
N PHE A 85 12.03 -17.62 -28.04
CA PHE A 85 11.43 -18.97 -28.07
C PHE A 85 11.84 -19.88 -26.88
N GLN A 86 12.36 -19.29 -25.80
CA GLN A 86 12.74 -20.00 -24.57
C GLN A 86 11.57 -19.95 -23.58
N TYR A 87 10.53 -20.75 -23.86
CA TYR A 87 9.31 -20.79 -23.04
C TYR A 87 9.58 -21.26 -21.60
N ASP A 88 10.60 -22.10 -21.39
CA ASP A 88 11.00 -22.56 -20.05
C ASP A 88 11.45 -21.40 -19.16
N ALA A 89 12.30 -20.51 -19.70
CA ALA A 89 12.79 -19.33 -18.98
C ALA A 89 11.69 -18.27 -18.79
N ALA A 90 10.83 -18.06 -19.80
CA ALA A 90 9.70 -17.15 -19.71
C ALA A 90 8.68 -17.58 -18.63
N GLY A 91 8.37 -18.88 -18.55
CA GLY A 91 7.48 -19.44 -17.53
C GLY A 91 8.02 -19.25 -16.12
N LEU A 92 9.33 -19.43 -15.93
CA LEU A 92 9.98 -19.27 -14.63
C LEU A 92 9.92 -17.81 -14.13
N ILE A 93 10.07 -16.83 -15.04
CA ILE A 93 9.94 -15.40 -14.71
C ILE A 93 8.51 -15.05 -14.29
N VAL A 94 7.50 -15.54 -15.02
CA VAL A 94 6.09 -15.32 -14.67
C VAL A 94 5.78 -15.91 -13.30
N LEU A 95 6.23 -17.13 -13.04
CA LEU A 95 6.01 -17.82 -11.77
C LEU A 95 6.68 -17.07 -10.61
N LEU A 96 7.90 -16.56 -10.82
CA LEU A 96 8.63 -15.77 -9.82
C LEU A 96 7.93 -14.45 -9.50
N ILE A 97 7.42 -13.74 -10.51
CA ILE A 97 6.61 -12.52 -10.33
C ILE A 97 5.33 -12.85 -9.56
N ALA A 98 4.63 -13.93 -9.94
CA ALA A 98 3.39 -14.35 -9.26
C ALA A 98 3.64 -14.66 -7.78
N ILE A 99 4.71 -15.40 -7.45
CA ILE A 99 5.11 -15.65 -6.06
C ILE A 99 5.37 -14.34 -5.33
N LEU A 100 6.12 -13.42 -5.92
CA LEU A 100 6.49 -12.15 -5.30
C LEU A 100 5.25 -11.29 -5.01
N VAL A 101 4.31 -11.22 -5.94
CA VAL A 101 3.01 -10.54 -5.75
C VAL A 101 2.22 -11.18 -4.61
N ILE A 102 2.09 -12.52 -4.59
CA ILE A 102 1.39 -13.24 -3.53
C ILE A 102 2.04 -13.00 -2.15
N LEU A 103 3.38 -12.97 -2.09
CA LEU A 103 4.12 -12.72 -0.85
C LEU A 103 3.85 -11.31 -0.30
N LEU A 104 3.76 -10.32 -1.19
CA LEU A 104 3.40 -8.96 -0.81
C LEU A 104 1.95 -8.86 -0.36
N GLU A 105 1.02 -9.49 -1.08
CA GLU A 105 -0.41 -9.50 -0.74
C GLU A 105 -0.65 -10.16 0.63
N LEU A 106 0.06 -11.26 0.92
CA LEU A 106 0.07 -11.92 2.22
C LEU A 106 0.65 -11.03 3.33
N THR A 107 1.76 -10.33 3.04
CA THR A 107 2.40 -9.41 4.00
C THR A 107 1.48 -8.23 4.31
N SER A 108 0.86 -7.66 3.28
CA SER A 108 -0.12 -6.58 3.37
C SER A 108 -1.34 -7.01 4.21
N THR A 109 -1.87 -8.21 3.96
CA THR A 109 -2.98 -8.78 4.72
C THR A 109 -2.61 -9.08 6.18
N ARG A 110 -1.40 -9.60 6.43
CA ARG A 110 -0.87 -9.87 7.79
C ARG A 110 -0.76 -8.59 8.60
N ILE A 111 -0.21 -7.53 8.01
CA ILE A 111 -0.07 -6.23 8.67
C ILE A 111 -1.45 -5.64 8.95
N ARG A 112 -2.38 -5.70 7.99
CA ARG A 112 -3.77 -5.24 8.20
C ARG A 112 -4.47 -5.98 9.34
N ARG A 113 -4.26 -7.29 9.48
CA ARG A 113 -4.81 -8.09 10.59
C ARG A 113 -4.11 -7.89 11.93
N ALA A 114 -2.86 -7.43 11.95
CA ALA A 114 -2.15 -7.13 13.18
C ALA A 114 -2.52 -5.75 13.76
N ILE A 115 -3.09 -4.90 12.91
CA ILE A 115 -3.42 -3.51 13.19
C ILE A 115 -4.92 -3.35 13.57
N ALA A 116 -5.80 -4.27 13.11
CA ALA A 116 -7.21 -4.38 13.52
C ALA A 116 -7.36 -5.18 14.81
#